data_AF-A0A3T1D3N7-F1
#
_entry.id   AF-A0A3T1D3N7-F1
#
_cell.length_a   1.000
_cell.length_b   1.000
_cell.length_c   1.000
_cell.angle_alpha   90.00
_cell.angle_beta   90.00
_cell.angle_gamma   90.00
#
_symmetry.space_group_name_H-M   'P 1'
#
loop_
_entity.id
_entity.type
_entity.pdbx_description
1 polymer ?
#
loop_
_entity_poly.entity_id
_entity_poly.type
_entity_poly.pdbx_seq_one_letter_code
_entity_poly.pdbx_strand_id
1 'polypeptide(L)'
;MFHNREGLPRLREKLQSKEPAIVAFLGGSITEGYGASEPDKTSWRALTETYFTSEYPEVRWTFVNAGVGGTNSSLGAHRLRSHTPLEEGIDLLLVEFAVNDSQHRARSEEGRAETIRGMEGILRQCRTLSPSADIAFLYSANEDNLAEAEPFFIAVHEEVAEHYGIPSVSFMRHARDWLDAGKGKWEEFAPDGVHPSDAGYALYAEALRGFLEHALGGSEETGRRVGSRELVLPAPLREDNYELADMLKATSLYDVQSMSWSDRPEPLVNWRYDAKHLASEEAGAEFSFEVYGRGAGLLLLCGLDTGIFEFSVNGEEYREYNPFDEWCLLFNRPVMALLASREQEVTLRIQVRNTTRKDERSIGNKLRVLRILRH
;
A
#
# COMPACT_ATOMS: atom_id res chain seq x y z
N MET A 1 -16.74 13.84 -9.92
CA MET A 1 -16.23 12.45 -9.87
C MET A 1 -14.77 12.37 -9.43
N PHE A 2 -13.98 13.42 -9.69
CA PHE A 2 -12.68 13.66 -9.05
C PHE A 2 -12.67 15.03 -8.33
N HIS A 3 -11.70 15.23 -7.44
CA HIS A 3 -11.35 16.52 -6.87
C HIS A 3 -9.99 16.93 -7.44
N ASN A 4 -9.93 18.04 -8.19
CA ASN A 4 -8.70 18.41 -8.90
C ASN A 4 -7.58 18.87 -7.95
N ARG A 5 -7.92 19.58 -6.87
CA ARG A 5 -6.96 20.20 -5.92
C ARG A 5 -5.77 20.85 -6.66
N GLU A 6 -4.53 20.48 -6.33
CA GLU A 6 -3.33 21.00 -7.00
C GLU A 6 -3.11 20.42 -8.41
N GLY A 7 -3.81 19.35 -8.79
CA GLY A 7 -3.68 18.67 -10.07
C GLY A 7 -2.34 17.94 -10.22
N LEU A 8 -1.89 17.80 -11.47
CA LEU A 8 -0.61 17.14 -11.83
C LEU A 8 0.33 18.11 -12.61
N PRO A 9 0.70 19.27 -12.01
CA PRO A 9 1.41 20.31 -12.73
C PRO A 9 2.83 19.90 -13.15
N ARG A 10 3.54 19.09 -12.34
CA ARG A 10 4.92 18.69 -12.62
C ARG A 10 4.95 17.62 -13.71
N LEU A 11 4.05 16.65 -13.64
CA LEU A 11 3.89 15.68 -14.73
C LEU A 11 3.53 16.42 -16.03
N ARG A 12 2.59 17.37 -15.99
CA ARG A 12 2.22 18.17 -17.17
C ARG A 12 3.43 18.86 -17.81
N GLU A 13 4.26 19.55 -17.01
CA GLU A 13 5.48 20.23 -17.49
C GLU A 13 6.47 19.24 -18.12
N LYS A 14 6.63 18.07 -17.49
CA LYS A 14 7.51 17.01 -17.98
C LYS A 14 7.06 16.42 -19.32
N LEU A 15 5.75 16.21 -19.48
CA LEU A 15 5.15 15.74 -20.73
C LEU A 15 5.26 16.77 -21.86
N GLN A 16 5.08 18.07 -21.56
CA GLN A 16 5.29 19.15 -22.53
C GLN A 16 6.75 19.20 -23.03
N SER A 17 7.69 18.88 -22.15
CA SER A 17 9.12 18.83 -22.46
C SER A 17 9.58 17.49 -23.05
N LYS A 18 8.66 16.51 -23.20
CA LYS A 18 8.92 15.17 -23.75
C LYS A 18 10.02 14.40 -23.01
N GLU A 19 10.16 14.66 -21.71
CA GLU A 19 11.17 13.99 -20.89
C GLU A 19 10.74 12.58 -20.48
N PRO A 20 11.67 11.64 -20.23
CA PRO A 20 11.34 10.30 -19.72
C PRO A 20 10.61 10.37 -18.38
N ALA A 21 9.51 9.63 -18.24
CA ALA A 21 8.65 9.68 -17.06
C ALA A 21 8.46 8.31 -16.39
N ILE A 22 8.49 8.30 -15.06
CA ILE A 22 8.28 7.10 -14.22
C ILE A 22 6.96 7.24 -13.46
N VAL A 23 6.03 6.30 -13.69
CA VAL A 23 4.75 6.23 -12.99
C VAL A 23 4.72 5.01 -12.10
N ALA A 24 4.49 5.20 -10.80
CA ALA A 24 4.34 4.14 -9.83
C ALA A 24 2.87 4.00 -9.39
N PHE A 25 2.42 2.75 -9.33
CA PHE A 25 1.07 2.38 -8.89
C PHE A 25 1.18 1.63 -7.57
N LEU A 26 0.76 2.24 -6.46
CA LEU A 26 0.84 1.69 -5.12
C LEU A 26 -0.55 1.37 -4.60
N GLY A 27 -0.82 0.11 -4.27
CA GLY A 27 -2.11 -0.26 -3.70
C GLY A 27 -2.25 -1.74 -3.34
N GLY A 28 -3.50 -2.15 -3.18
CA GLY A 28 -3.88 -3.53 -2.90
C GLY A 28 -3.94 -4.45 -4.13
N SER A 29 -4.82 -5.45 -4.07
CA SER A 29 -5.05 -6.46 -5.10
C SER A 29 -5.66 -5.87 -6.37
N ILE A 30 -6.51 -4.85 -6.22
CA ILE A 30 -7.13 -4.15 -7.35
C ILE A 30 -6.07 -3.37 -8.15
N THR A 31 -5.06 -2.81 -7.48
CA THR A 31 -3.91 -2.18 -8.15
C THR A 31 -2.97 -3.21 -8.77
N GLU A 32 -2.78 -4.35 -8.10
CA GLU A 32 -1.98 -5.46 -8.62
C GLU A 32 -2.55 -5.99 -9.93
N GLY A 33 -3.88 -6.05 -10.03
CA GLY A 33 -4.65 -6.43 -11.21
C GLY A 33 -5.52 -7.68 -11.01
N TYR A 34 -5.68 -8.17 -9.79
CA TYR A 34 -6.50 -9.35 -9.49
C TYR A 34 -7.95 -9.18 -9.96
N GLY A 35 -8.56 -10.21 -10.54
CA GLY A 35 -9.91 -10.17 -11.13
C GLY A 35 -9.91 -9.92 -12.65
N ALA A 36 -8.86 -9.29 -13.19
CA ALA A 36 -8.68 -9.15 -14.63
C ALA A 36 -8.30 -10.49 -15.26
N SER A 37 -8.76 -10.74 -16.50
CA SER A 37 -8.38 -11.93 -17.26
C SER A 37 -6.90 -11.91 -17.66
N GLU A 38 -6.37 -10.73 -17.96
CA GLU A 38 -4.96 -10.48 -18.24
C GLU A 38 -4.50 -9.25 -17.42
N PRO A 39 -4.02 -9.43 -16.17
CA PRO A 39 -3.72 -8.32 -15.25
C PRO A 39 -2.78 -7.23 -15.80
N ASP A 40 -1.87 -7.59 -16.71
CA ASP A 40 -0.94 -6.66 -17.36
C ASP A 40 -1.50 -6.02 -18.66
N LYS A 41 -2.78 -6.26 -18.99
CA LYS A 41 -3.45 -5.67 -20.17
C LYS A 41 -4.81 -5.08 -19.87
N THR A 42 -5.61 -5.73 -19.02
CA THR A 42 -7.02 -5.38 -18.82
C THR A 42 -7.31 -4.78 -17.44
N SER A 43 -6.33 -4.69 -16.54
CA SER A 43 -6.46 -3.93 -15.29
C SER A 43 -6.52 -2.41 -15.54
N TRP A 44 -7.10 -1.64 -14.61
CA TRP A 44 -7.15 -0.17 -14.73
C TRP A 44 -5.75 0.42 -14.87
N ARG A 45 -4.76 -0.18 -14.18
CA ARG A 45 -3.35 0.17 -14.29
C ARG A 45 -2.87 -0.01 -15.72
N ALA A 46 -2.97 -1.22 -16.28
CA ALA A 46 -2.49 -1.53 -17.62
C ALA A 46 -3.19 -0.68 -18.71
N LEU A 47 -4.47 -0.40 -18.55
CA LEU A 47 -5.21 0.50 -19.43
C LEU A 47 -4.74 1.95 -19.30
N THR A 48 -4.34 2.39 -18.10
CA THR A 48 -3.72 3.71 -17.87
C THR A 48 -2.32 3.79 -18.48
N GLU A 49 -1.52 2.73 -18.40
CA GLU A 49 -0.22 2.63 -19.09
C GLU A 49 -0.40 2.75 -20.61
N THR A 50 -1.43 2.08 -21.16
CA THR A 50 -1.81 2.16 -22.57
C THR A 50 -2.23 3.57 -22.98
N TYR A 51 -3.01 4.27 -22.14
CA TYR A 51 -3.36 5.68 -22.35
C TYR A 51 -2.10 6.56 -22.43
N PHE A 52 -1.21 6.49 -21.44
CA PHE A 52 0.01 7.30 -21.43
C PHE A 52 0.89 7.07 -22.66
N THR A 53 1.09 5.81 -23.05
CA THR A 53 1.91 5.45 -24.22
C THR A 53 1.27 5.84 -25.54
N SER A 54 -0.06 5.84 -25.63
CA SER A 54 -0.78 6.23 -26.85
C SER A 54 -0.85 7.75 -27.03
N GLU A 55 -1.16 8.48 -25.95
CA GLU A 55 -1.33 9.94 -26.00
C GLU A 55 0.00 10.69 -26.03
N TYR A 56 1.04 10.13 -25.39
CA TYR A 56 2.38 10.74 -25.32
C TYR A 56 3.46 9.77 -25.85
N PRO A 57 3.43 9.43 -27.16
CA PRO A 57 4.32 8.43 -27.73
C PRO A 57 5.79 8.87 -27.80
N GLU A 58 6.06 10.18 -27.66
CA GLU A 58 7.42 10.73 -27.63
C GLU A 58 8.07 10.64 -26.23
N VAL A 59 7.29 10.35 -25.19
CA VAL A 59 7.80 10.18 -23.82
C VAL A 59 8.27 8.75 -23.63
N ARG A 60 9.48 8.59 -23.10
CA ARG A 60 9.97 7.27 -22.67
C ARG A 60 9.38 6.95 -21.30
N TRP A 61 8.44 6.01 -21.27
CA TRP A 61 7.76 5.60 -20.06
C TRP A 61 8.46 4.48 -19.31
N THR A 62 8.37 4.52 -17.98
CA THR A 62 8.60 3.38 -17.09
C THR A 62 7.42 3.26 -16.14
N PHE A 63 6.80 2.09 -16.10
CA PHE A 63 5.64 1.82 -15.25
C PHE A 63 6.03 0.83 -14.15
N VAL A 64 5.67 1.14 -12.91
CA VAL A 64 6.00 0.34 -11.74
C VAL A 64 4.72 -0.14 -11.06
N ASN A 65 4.39 -1.41 -11.23
CA ASN A 65 3.33 -2.05 -10.45
C ASN A 65 3.84 -2.40 -9.05
N ALA A 66 3.51 -1.55 -8.08
CA ALA A 66 3.71 -1.79 -6.66
C ALA A 66 2.39 -2.18 -5.97
N GLY A 67 1.48 -2.87 -6.65
CA GLY A 67 0.30 -3.50 -6.06
C GLY A 67 0.64 -4.78 -5.30
N VAL A 68 0.08 -4.94 -4.10
CA VAL A 68 0.23 -6.14 -3.25
C VAL A 68 -1.11 -6.46 -2.61
N GLY A 69 -1.72 -7.58 -3.01
CA GLY A 69 -3.06 -7.98 -2.55
C GLY A 69 -3.20 -8.13 -1.03
N GLY A 70 -4.39 -7.84 -0.49
CA GLY A 70 -4.65 -7.98 0.94
C GLY A 70 -3.73 -7.16 1.84
N THR A 71 -3.21 -6.02 1.35
CA THR A 71 -2.38 -5.10 2.14
C THR A 71 -3.04 -3.74 2.23
N ASN A 72 -2.88 -3.10 3.40
CA ASN A 72 -3.48 -1.82 3.73
C ASN A 72 -2.45 -0.67 3.63
N SER A 73 -2.89 0.56 3.91
CA SER A 73 -2.03 1.75 3.82
C SER A 73 -0.82 1.72 4.77
N SER A 74 -0.90 1.03 5.92
CA SER A 74 0.23 0.89 6.85
C SER A 74 1.38 0.12 6.22
N LEU A 75 1.10 -1.06 5.65
CA LEU A 75 2.13 -1.83 4.95
C LEU A 75 2.55 -1.14 3.65
N GLY A 76 1.63 -0.42 2.99
CA GLY A 76 1.93 0.49 1.88
C GLY A 76 3.04 1.49 2.20
N ALA A 77 2.94 2.18 3.33
CA ALA A 77 3.96 3.13 3.81
C ALA A 77 5.30 2.44 4.08
N HIS A 78 5.31 1.28 4.73
CA HIS A 78 6.56 0.58 5.05
C HIS A 78 7.27 0.04 3.80
N ARG A 79 6.52 -0.42 2.80
CA ARG A 79 7.08 -1.07 1.61
C ARG A 79 7.37 -0.11 0.45
N LEU A 80 6.90 1.14 0.51
CA LEU A 80 6.98 2.10 -0.59
C LEU A 80 8.40 2.20 -1.15
N ARG A 81 9.40 2.47 -0.29
CA ARG A 81 10.81 2.59 -0.69
C ARG A 81 11.40 1.32 -1.29
N SER A 82 10.98 0.15 -0.83
CA SER A 82 11.47 -1.13 -1.34
C SER A 82 10.81 -1.55 -2.65
N HIS A 83 9.59 -1.09 -2.92
CA HIS A 83 8.75 -1.56 -4.02
C HIS A 83 8.61 -0.55 -5.16
N THR A 84 9.17 0.65 -5.00
CA THR A 84 9.21 1.71 -6.01
C THR A 84 10.61 2.32 -6.07
N PRO A 85 11.06 2.85 -7.21
CA PRO A 85 12.37 3.52 -7.34
C PRO A 85 12.32 4.95 -6.75
N LEU A 86 11.84 5.06 -5.51
CA LEU A 86 11.50 6.34 -4.90
C LEU A 86 12.73 7.22 -4.66
N GLU A 87 13.89 6.61 -4.41
CA GLU A 87 15.15 7.30 -4.18
C GLU A 87 15.81 7.74 -5.50
N GLU A 88 15.59 6.99 -6.58
CA GLU A 88 16.02 7.37 -7.93
C GLU A 88 15.12 8.47 -8.53
N GLY A 89 13.91 8.63 -8.01
CA GLY A 89 12.92 9.60 -8.44
C GLY A 89 11.78 8.98 -9.24
N ILE A 90 10.54 9.35 -8.90
CA ILE A 90 9.34 9.10 -9.72
C ILE A 90 8.67 10.41 -10.11
N ASP A 91 7.77 10.37 -11.10
CA ASP A 91 7.07 11.55 -11.62
C ASP A 91 5.58 11.56 -11.28
N LEU A 92 4.99 10.37 -11.13
CA LEU A 92 3.61 10.21 -10.70
C LEU A 92 3.49 9.01 -9.77
N LEU A 93 2.88 9.22 -8.60
CA LEU A 93 2.47 8.17 -7.69
C LEU A 93 0.94 8.09 -7.62
N LEU A 94 0.37 6.98 -8.07
CA LEU A 94 -1.05 6.68 -7.94
C LEU A 94 -1.26 5.74 -6.76
N VAL A 95 -2.08 6.15 -5.79
CA VAL A 95 -2.27 5.44 -4.51
C VAL A 95 -3.72 4.98 -4.33
N GLU A 96 -3.94 3.69 -4.06
CA GLU A 96 -5.27 3.10 -3.88
C GLU A 96 -5.28 2.08 -2.73
N PHE A 97 -5.91 2.44 -1.60
CA PHE A 97 -5.99 1.56 -0.42
C PHE A 97 -7.34 1.61 0.32
N ALA A 98 -8.33 2.37 -0.13
CA ALA A 98 -9.53 2.63 0.67
C ALA A 98 -10.32 1.34 0.99
N VAL A 99 -10.45 0.43 0.02
CA VAL A 99 -11.08 -0.89 0.20
C VAL A 99 -10.25 -1.78 1.14
N ASN A 100 -8.93 -1.74 1.06
CA ASN A 100 -8.10 -2.54 1.94
C ASN A 100 -8.11 -2.00 3.37
N ASP A 101 -8.08 -0.69 3.56
CA ASP A 101 -8.24 -0.10 4.89
C ASP A 101 -9.59 -0.46 5.49
N SER A 102 -10.68 -0.47 4.71
CA SER A 102 -11.99 -0.88 5.23
C SER A 102 -12.08 -2.36 5.61
N GLN A 103 -11.39 -3.24 4.89
CA GLN A 103 -11.37 -4.68 5.19
C GLN A 103 -10.50 -5.03 6.40
N HIS A 104 -9.45 -4.25 6.68
CA HIS A 104 -8.45 -4.57 7.70
C HIS A 104 -8.60 -3.73 8.98
N ARG A 105 -9.58 -2.82 9.04
CA ARG A 105 -9.71 -1.87 10.15
C ARG A 105 -11.16 -1.73 10.59
N ALA A 106 -11.34 -1.58 11.89
CA ALA A 106 -12.62 -1.19 12.44
C ALA A 106 -12.95 0.27 12.09
N ARG A 107 -14.23 0.57 11.91
CA ARG A 107 -14.75 1.95 11.81
C ARG A 107 -14.72 2.61 13.19
N SER A 108 -13.54 3.03 13.62
CA SER A 108 -13.28 3.62 14.93
C SER A 108 -12.26 4.75 14.82
N GLU A 109 -12.06 5.49 15.91
CA GLU A 109 -11.01 6.52 15.97
C GLU A 109 -9.61 5.93 15.70
N GLU A 110 -9.33 4.73 16.22
CA GLU A 110 -8.05 4.06 15.95
C GLU A 110 -7.94 3.63 14.48
N GLY A 111 -9.02 3.11 13.89
CA GLY A 111 -9.04 2.76 12.48
C GLY A 111 -8.80 3.97 11.58
N ARG A 112 -9.41 5.12 11.91
CA ARG A 112 -9.16 6.41 11.27
C ARG A 112 -7.71 6.85 11.45
N ALA A 113 -7.21 6.85 12.68
CA ALA A 113 -5.86 7.27 13.01
C ALA A 113 -4.82 6.47 12.22
N GLU A 114 -4.94 5.14 12.21
CA GLU A 114 -4.00 4.25 11.54
C GLU A 114 -4.06 4.39 10.00
N THR A 115 -5.25 4.63 9.43
CA THR A 115 -5.36 5.00 8.01
C THR A 115 -4.65 6.31 7.70
N ILE A 116 -4.79 7.34 8.54
CA ILE A 116 -4.07 8.60 8.36
C ILE A 116 -2.56 8.36 8.45
N ARG A 117 -2.06 7.60 9.44
CA ARG A 117 -0.63 7.29 9.56
C ARG A 117 -0.06 6.68 8.28
N GLY A 118 -0.77 5.73 7.67
CA GLY A 118 -0.39 5.08 6.42
C GLY A 118 -0.41 6.03 5.22
N MET A 119 -1.54 6.68 4.97
CA MET A 119 -1.71 7.55 3.80
C MET A 119 -0.83 8.80 3.86
N GLU A 120 -0.74 9.44 5.01
CA GLU A 120 0.17 10.57 5.23
C GLU A 120 1.64 10.13 5.13
N GLY A 121 1.99 8.97 5.68
CA GLY A 121 3.35 8.43 5.59
C GLY A 121 3.79 8.20 4.15
N ILE A 122 2.94 7.58 3.32
CA ILE A 122 3.20 7.38 1.88
C ILE A 122 3.47 8.72 1.17
N LEU A 123 2.59 9.70 1.41
CA LEU A 123 2.67 11.01 0.79
C LEU A 123 3.96 11.73 1.18
N ARG A 124 4.25 11.80 2.48
CA ARG A 124 5.40 12.54 3.01
C ARG A 124 6.72 11.89 2.62
N GLN A 125 6.80 10.55 2.58
CA GLN A 125 7.92 9.84 1.99
C GLN A 125 8.11 10.22 0.52
N CYS A 126 7.04 10.19 -0.28
CA CYS A 126 7.12 10.54 -1.69
C CYS A 126 7.58 11.98 -1.91
N ARG A 127 7.04 12.95 -1.18
CA ARG A 127 7.46 14.35 -1.27
C ARG A 127 8.90 14.60 -0.82
N THR A 128 9.42 13.78 0.10
CA THR A 128 10.79 13.90 0.59
C THR A 128 11.80 13.27 -0.37
N LEU A 129 11.52 12.06 -0.85
CA LEU A 129 12.46 11.25 -1.64
C LEU A 129 12.30 11.48 -3.15
N SER A 130 11.11 11.87 -3.60
CA SER A 130 10.78 12.23 -4.99
C SER A 130 10.04 13.58 -5.04
N PRO A 131 10.69 14.70 -4.69
CA PRO A 131 10.03 16.02 -4.58
C PRO A 131 9.40 16.53 -5.89
N SER A 132 9.84 16.00 -7.04
CA SER A 132 9.26 16.32 -8.34
C SER A 132 8.04 15.47 -8.72
N ALA A 133 7.70 14.45 -7.94
CA ALA A 133 6.53 13.62 -8.20
C ALA A 133 5.24 14.37 -7.93
N ASP A 134 4.25 14.20 -8.80
CA ASP A 134 2.85 14.44 -8.43
C ASP A 134 2.24 13.15 -7.85
N ILE A 135 1.18 13.31 -7.05
CA ILE A 135 0.52 12.21 -6.34
C ILE A 135 -0.97 12.34 -6.63
N ALA A 136 -1.68 11.21 -6.82
CA ALA A 136 -3.14 11.20 -6.81
C ALA A 136 -3.67 10.00 -6.02
N PHE A 137 -4.75 10.22 -5.27
CA PHE A 137 -5.45 9.17 -4.53
C PHE A 137 -6.62 8.63 -5.35
N LEU A 138 -6.77 7.32 -5.37
CA LEU A 138 -7.80 6.60 -6.13
C LEU A 138 -8.65 5.80 -5.16
N TYR A 139 -9.96 5.74 -5.41
CA TYR A 139 -10.90 5.07 -4.51
C TYR A 139 -11.74 4.02 -5.25
N SER A 140 -11.30 2.76 -5.15
CA SER A 140 -12.02 1.60 -5.67
C SER A 140 -13.39 1.41 -5.01
N ALA A 141 -14.31 0.82 -5.76
CA ALA A 141 -15.62 0.36 -5.29
C ALA A 141 -15.54 -1.05 -4.68
N ASN A 142 -16.37 -1.31 -3.67
CA ASN A 142 -16.76 -2.64 -3.22
C ASN A 142 -18.24 -2.62 -2.81
N GLU A 143 -18.85 -3.77 -2.53
CA GLU A 143 -20.26 -3.84 -2.10
C GLU A 143 -20.57 -2.91 -0.91
N ASP A 144 -19.71 -2.92 0.10
CA ASP A 144 -19.93 -2.15 1.33
C ASP A 144 -19.94 -0.64 1.06
N ASN A 145 -18.93 -0.13 0.34
CA ASN A 145 -18.79 1.29 0.11
C ASN A 145 -19.79 1.82 -0.94
N LEU A 146 -20.29 0.96 -1.83
CA LEU A 146 -21.36 1.31 -2.76
C LEU A 146 -22.69 1.55 -2.07
N ALA A 147 -22.94 0.88 -0.93
CA ALA A 147 -24.14 1.07 -0.13
C ALA A 147 -24.13 2.38 0.69
N GLU A 148 -22.98 3.06 0.81
CA GLU A 148 -22.81 4.25 1.63
C GLU A 148 -22.74 5.53 0.78
N ALA A 149 -23.51 6.56 1.11
CA ALA A 149 -23.40 7.86 0.43
C ALA A 149 -21.98 8.44 0.54
N GLU A 150 -21.39 8.36 1.73
CA GLU A 150 -20.04 8.81 2.08
C GLU A 150 -19.30 7.69 2.82
N PRO A 151 -18.53 6.84 2.11
CA PRO A 151 -17.84 5.73 2.74
C PRO A 151 -16.76 6.18 3.71
N PHE A 152 -16.78 5.64 4.92
CA PHE A 152 -15.91 6.09 6.03
C PHE A 152 -14.42 6.19 5.63
N PHE A 153 -13.82 5.11 5.11
CA PHE A 153 -12.38 5.11 4.79
C PHE A 153 -12.03 5.96 3.56
N ILE A 154 -12.96 6.15 2.62
CA ILE A 154 -12.77 7.13 1.53
C ILE A 154 -12.75 8.54 2.12
N ALA A 155 -13.65 8.85 3.05
CA ALA A 155 -13.67 10.15 3.72
C ALA A 155 -12.36 10.40 4.49
N VAL A 156 -11.83 9.41 5.22
CA VAL A 156 -10.53 9.54 5.91
C VAL A 156 -9.37 9.77 4.92
N HIS A 157 -9.36 9.10 3.77
CA HIS A 157 -8.34 9.34 2.73
C HIS A 157 -8.46 10.77 2.17
N GLU A 158 -9.70 11.26 2.01
CA GLU A 158 -9.96 12.64 1.58
C GLU A 158 -9.50 13.70 2.59
N GLU A 159 -9.50 13.41 3.90
CA GLU A 159 -8.92 14.31 4.90
C GLU A 159 -7.42 14.56 4.63
N VAL A 160 -6.68 13.48 4.35
CA VAL A 160 -5.25 13.57 3.97
C VAL A 160 -5.11 14.29 2.62
N ALA A 161 -5.97 13.95 1.65
CA ALA A 161 -5.92 14.57 0.33
C ALA A 161 -6.17 16.09 0.39
N GLU A 162 -7.13 16.54 1.20
CA GLU A 162 -7.46 17.94 1.40
C GLU A 162 -6.32 18.69 2.09
N HIS A 163 -5.78 18.15 3.19
CA HIS A 163 -4.70 18.79 3.94
C HIS A 163 -3.44 19.05 3.10
N TYR A 164 -3.13 18.14 2.18
CA TYR A 164 -1.94 18.21 1.32
C TYR A 164 -2.21 18.65 -0.13
N GLY A 165 -3.44 19.03 -0.46
CA GLY A 165 -3.79 19.45 -1.82
C GLY A 165 -3.70 18.36 -2.90
N ILE A 166 -3.79 17.09 -2.52
CA ILE A 166 -3.63 15.95 -3.44
C ILE A 166 -4.91 15.69 -4.26
N PRO A 167 -4.84 15.69 -5.60
CA PRO A 167 -6.00 15.29 -6.41
C PRO A 167 -6.48 13.89 -6.05
N SER A 168 -7.79 13.67 -6.17
CA SER A 168 -8.35 12.34 -5.96
C SER A 168 -9.43 11.97 -6.96
N VAL A 169 -9.51 10.69 -7.31
CA VAL A 169 -10.46 10.14 -8.28
C VAL A 169 -11.27 9.03 -7.61
N SER A 170 -12.60 9.19 -7.61
CA SER A 170 -13.47 8.17 -7.04
C SER A 170 -14.00 7.23 -8.12
N PHE A 171 -13.37 6.07 -8.22
CA PHE A 171 -13.88 4.97 -9.05
C PHE A 171 -15.21 4.45 -8.53
N MET A 172 -15.37 4.42 -7.20
CA MET A 172 -16.63 4.11 -6.53
C MET A 172 -17.79 4.97 -7.04
N ARG A 173 -17.64 6.30 -7.08
CA ARG A 173 -18.72 7.17 -7.60
C ARG A 173 -19.00 6.92 -9.08
N HIS A 174 -17.97 6.63 -9.89
CA HIS A 174 -18.18 6.30 -11.29
C HIS A 174 -18.94 4.98 -11.48
N ALA A 175 -18.61 3.96 -10.68
CA ALA A 175 -19.32 2.69 -10.67
C ALA A 175 -20.78 2.87 -10.21
N ARG A 176 -21.02 3.68 -9.18
CA ARG A 176 -22.37 4.03 -8.73
C ARG A 176 -23.19 4.71 -9.82
N ASP A 177 -22.64 5.74 -10.47
CA ASP A 177 -23.33 6.45 -11.55
C ASP A 177 -23.65 5.51 -12.74
N TRP A 178 -22.76 4.55 -13.02
CA TRP A 178 -22.98 3.52 -14.04
C TRP A 178 -24.11 2.55 -13.67
N LEU A 179 -24.17 2.11 -12.40
CA LEU A 179 -25.24 1.26 -11.86
C LEU A 179 -26.59 1.99 -11.85
N ASP A 180 -26.63 3.22 -11.34
CA ASP A 180 -27.84 4.05 -11.24
C ASP A 180 -28.43 4.39 -12.61
N ALA A 181 -27.58 4.50 -13.63
CA ALA A 181 -27.99 4.67 -15.02
C ALA A 181 -28.50 3.37 -15.68
N GLY A 182 -28.51 2.24 -14.96
CA GLY A 182 -28.96 0.94 -15.46
C GLY A 182 -28.06 0.33 -16.54
N LYS A 183 -26.78 0.70 -16.58
CA LYS A 183 -25.84 0.27 -17.63
C LYS A 183 -25.29 -1.16 -17.43
N GLY A 184 -25.55 -1.78 -16.29
CA GLY A 184 -25.28 -3.19 -16.01
C GLY A 184 -25.46 -3.53 -14.53
N LYS A 185 -24.91 -4.65 -14.09
CA LYS A 185 -25.05 -5.15 -12.71
C LYS A 185 -23.73 -5.20 -11.97
N TRP A 186 -23.79 -5.15 -10.64
CA TRP A 186 -22.58 -5.19 -9.80
C TRP A 186 -21.82 -6.50 -9.94
N GLU A 187 -22.50 -7.63 -10.09
CA GLU A 187 -21.86 -8.95 -10.22
C GLU A 187 -21.12 -9.10 -11.57
N GLU A 188 -21.49 -8.32 -12.59
CA GLU A 188 -20.75 -8.22 -13.86
C GLU A 188 -19.51 -7.34 -13.69
N PHE A 189 -19.61 -6.34 -12.81
CA PHE A 189 -18.55 -5.42 -12.48
C PHE A 189 -17.46 -6.08 -11.62
N ALA A 190 -17.84 -6.66 -10.48
CA ALA A 190 -16.95 -7.34 -9.53
C ALA A 190 -17.63 -8.66 -9.06
N PRO A 191 -17.33 -9.79 -9.72
CA PRO A 191 -18.02 -11.06 -9.46
C PRO A 191 -17.89 -11.61 -8.04
N ASP A 192 -16.84 -11.22 -7.31
CA ASP A 192 -16.60 -11.61 -5.91
C ASP A 192 -16.95 -10.48 -4.90
N GLY A 193 -17.62 -9.43 -5.37
CA GLY A 193 -18.03 -8.28 -4.57
C GLY A 193 -16.94 -7.24 -4.32
N VAL A 194 -15.70 -7.48 -4.78
CA VAL A 194 -14.54 -6.61 -4.49
C VAL A 194 -13.68 -6.34 -5.73
N HIS A 195 -13.28 -7.38 -6.45
CA HIS A 195 -12.28 -7.30 -7.50
C HIS A 195 -12.95 -7.14 -8.87
N PRO A 196 -12.63 -6.07 -9.63
CA PRO A 196 -13.25 -5.83 -10.92
C PRO A 196 -12.93 -6.92 -11.95
N SER A 197 -13.91 -7.23 -12.80
CA SER A 197 -13.70 -7.92 -14.08
C SER A 197 -13.01 -6.97 -15.08
N ASP A 198 -12.69 -7.46 -16.28
CA ASP A 198 -12.13 -6.60 -17.35
C ASP A 198 -13.03 -5.39 -17.66
N ALA A 199 -14.36 -5.58 -17.67
CA ALA A 199 -15.31 -4.51 -17.90
C ALA A 199 -15.32 -3.51 -16.74
N GLY A 200 -15.20 -4.00 -15.50
CA GLY A 200 -15.13 -3.14 -14.33
C GLY A 200 -13.83 -2.31 -14.29
N TYR A 201 -12.71 -2.94 -14.64
CA TYR A 201 -11.44 -2.24 -14.78
C TYR A 201 -11.43 -1.21 -15.91
N ALA A 202 -12.11 -1.49 -17.02
CA ALA A 202 -12.29 -0.52 -18.09
C ALA A 202 -13.03 0.74 -17.62
N LEU A 203 -14.06 0.59 -16.77
CA LEU A 203 -14.77 1.71 -16.16
C LEU A 203 -13.84 2.51 -15.22
N TYR A 204 -13.03 1.85 -14.40
CA TYR A 204 -12.05 2.54 -13.56
C TYR A 204 -11.02 3.32 -14.39
N ALA A 205 -10.53 2.72 -15.48
CA ALA A 205 -9.62 3.38 -16.41
C ALA A 205 -10.26 4.58 -17.10
N GLU A 206 -11.55 4.50 -17.47
CA GLU A 206 -12.32 5.64 -18.01
C GLU A 206 -12.38 6.81 -17.03
N ALA A 207 -12.71 6.54 -15.76
CA ALA A 207 -12.71 7.57 -14.72
C ALA A 207 -11.35 8.24 -14.53
N LEU A 208 -10.28 7.44 -14.48
CA LEU A 208 -8.92 7.96 -14.32
C LEU A 208 -8.49 8.75 -15.56
N ARG A 209 -8.78 8.24 -16.76
CA ARG A 209 -8.52 8.93 -18.02
C ARG A 209 -9.17 10.31 -18.06
N GLY A 210 -10.44 10.43 -17.68
CA GLY A 210 -11.13 11.73 -17.64
C GLY A 210 -10.47 12.73 -16.70
N PHE A 211 -9.96 12.26 -15.56
CA PHE A 211 -9.13 13.10 -14.68
C PHE A 211 -7.79 13.48 -15.32
N LEU A 212 -7.07 12.53 -15.92
CA LEU A 212 -5.77 12.78 -16.56
C LEU A 212 -5.88 13.77 -17.71
N GLU A 213 -6.90 13.64 -18.58
CA GLU A 213 -7.16 14.59 -19.67
C GLU A 213 -7.41 16.00 -19.13
N HIS A 214 -8.16 16.15 -18.04
CA HIS A 214 -8.37 17.43 -17.37
C HIS A 214 -7.08 17.98 -16.74
N ALA A 215 -6.35 17.13 -16.01
CA ALA A 215 -5.16 17.52 -15.26
C ALA A 215 -3.95 17.81 -16.17
N LEU A 216 -3.91 17.27 -17.39
CA LEU A 216 -2.80 17.42 -18.33
C LEU A 216 -3.13 18.32 -19.52
N GLY A 217 -4.40 18.46 -19.90
CA GLY A 217 -4.85 19.18 -21.10
C GLY A 217 -5.07 20.70 -20.97
N GLY A 218 -4.84 21.31 -19.80
CA GLY A 218 -5.10 22.74 -19.58
C GLY A 218 -4.28 23.68 -20.47
N SER A 219 -4.98 24.57 -21.19
CA SER A 219 -4.41 25.69 -21.96
C SER A 219 -3.77 26.76 -21.06
N GLU A 220 -2.98 27.65 -21.67
CA GLU A 220 -2.06 28.64 -21.10
C GLU A 220 -2.56 29.52 -19.92
N GLU A 221 -3.85 29.52 -19.56
CA GLU A 221 -4.43 30.33 -18.48
C GLU A 221 -4.16 29.81 -17.06
N THR A 222 -3.70 28.57 -16.88
CA THR A 222 -3.23 28.06 -15.58
C THR A 222 -1.73 28.24 -15.37
N GLY A 223 -1.15 29.28 -16.00
CA GLY A 223 0.25 29.71 -15.92
C GLY A 223 0.74 30.16 -14.54
N ARG A 224 0.40 29.44 -13.47
CA ARG A 224 1.36 29.28 -12.38
C ARG A 224 2.43 28.35 -12.92
N ARG A 225 3.48 28.92 -13.54
CA ARG A 225 4.79 28.29 -13.50
C ARG A 225 4.97 27.84 -12.06
N VAL A 226 5.21 26.56 -11.84
CA VAL A 226 5.74 26.11 -10.56
C VAL A 226 7.12 26.75 -10.49
N GLY A 227 7.18 28.00 -10.04
CA GLY A 227 8.42 28.58 -9.56
C GLY A 227 8.98 27.60 -8.54
N SER A 228 10.30 27.60 -8.37
CA SER A 228 11.05 26.79 -7.41
C SER A 228 10.68 27.09 -5.94
N ARG A 229 9.39 27.15 -5.63
CA ARG A 229 8.86 27.21 -4.29
C ARG A 229 9.22 25.86 -3.72
N GLU A 230 10.22 25.86 -2.82
CA GLU A 230 10.48 24.72 -1.96
C GLU A 230 9.13 24.16 -1.52
N LEU A 231 8.96 22.85 -1.71
CA LEU A 231 7.83 22.09 -1.18
C LEU A 231 7.92 22.17 0.34
N VAL A 232 7.44 23.28 0.92
CA VAL A 232 7.23 23.37 2.35
C VAL A 232 6.02 22.50 2.62
N LEU A 233 6.28 21.27 3.08
CA LEU A 233 5.22 20.39 3.53
C LEU A 233 4.47 21.08 4.68
N PRO A 234 3.13 21.05 4.68
CA PRO A 234 2.40 21.48 5.86
C PRO A 234 2.80 20.62 7.07
N ALA A 235 2.53 21.14 8.27
CA ALA A 235 2.64 20.34 9.49
C ALA A 235 1.84 19.04 9.33
N PRO A 236 2.32 17.90 9.84
CA PRO A 236 1.61 16.65 9.68
C PRO A 236 0.24 16.73 10.38
N LEU A 237 -0.77 16.07 9.79
CA LEU A 237 -2.05 15.78 10.45
C LEU A 237 -1.82 14.95 11.71
N ARG A 238 -0.83 14.05 11.65
CA ARG A 238 -0.40 13.23 12.78
C ARG A 238 1.10 13.24 12.93
N GLU A 239 1.56 13.65 14.11
CA GLU A 239 2.98 13.58 14.45
C GLU A 239 3.53 12.14 14.38
N ASP A 240 2.70 11.12 14.64
CA ASP A 240 3.06 9.69 14.61
C ASP A 240 2.74 9.01 13.27
N ASN A 241 2.73 9.77 12.17
CA ASN A 241 2.57 9.22 10.82
C ASN A 241 3.75 8.32 10.39
N TYR A 242 3.59 7.59 9.30
CA TYR A 242 4.59 6.63 8.81
C TYR A 242 5.57 7.22 7.77
N GLU A 243 5.94 8.49 7.87
CA GLU A 243 6.90 9.12 6.94
C GLU A 243 8.31 8.54 7.04
N LEU A 244 8.67 7.95 8.19
CA LEU A 244 9.95 7.28 8.40
C LEU A 244 9.85 5.75 8.31
N ALA A 245 8.70 5.23 7.87
CA ALA A 245 8.47 3.81 7.76
C ALA A 245 9.37 3.15 6.71
N ASP A 246 9.84 1.94 7.01
CA ASP A 246 10.79 1.22 6.17
C ASP A 246 10.70 -0.30 6.37
N MET A 247 11.10 -1.05 5.35
CA MET A 247 11.31 -2.49 5.42
C MET A 247 12.79 -2.83 5.34
N LEU A 248 13.36 -3.24 6.46
CA LEU A 248 14.75 -3.67 6.52
C LEU A 248 14.88 -5.17 6.24
N LYS A 249 16.03 -5.57 5.70
CA LYS A 249 16.31 -6.97 5.37
C LYS A 249 16.47 -7.82 6.64
N ALA A 250 15.94 -9.04 6.60
CA ALA A 250 16.11 -10.03 7.66
C ALA A 250 17.59 -10.46 7.88
N THR A 251 18.50 -10.11 6.98
CA THR A 251 19.95 -10.25 7.20
C THR A 251 20.49 -9.35 8.32
N SER A 252 19.70 -8.38 8.79
CA SER A 252 20.07 -7.47 9.90
C SER A 252 19.69 -8.04 11.27
N LEU A 253 19.06 -9.22 11.33
CA LEU A 253 18.81 -9.94 12.58
C LEU A 253 20.14 -10.42 13.17
N TYR A 254 20.27 -10.36 14.50
CA TYR A 254 21.43 -10.85 15.24
C TYR A 254 21.01 -11.79 16.37
N ASP A 255 21.97 -12.44 17.03
CA ASP A 255 21.73 -13.50 18.02
C ASP A 255 20.77 -14.60 17.51
N VAL A 256 20.85 -14.91 16.21
CA VAL A 256 19.99 -15.89 15.55
C VAL A 256 20.38 -17.30 15.99
N GLN A 257 19.45 -18.03 16.60
CA GLN A 257 19.61 -19.39 17.07
C GLN A 257 18.50 -20.29 16.52
N SER A 258 18.89 -21.48 16.07
CA SER A 258 17.95 -22.51 15.57
C SER A 258 17.00 -22.03 14.47
N MET A 259 17.48 -21.14 13.60
CA MET A 259 16.77 -20.71 12.39
C MET A 259 17.63 -20.87 11.14
N SER A 260 17.00 -21.07 9.99
CA SER A 260 17.67 -21.22 8.70
C SER A 260 16.95 -20.45 7.60
N TRP A 261 17.70 -20.05 6.57
CA TRP A 261 17.12 -19.43 5.39
C TRP A 261 16.31 -20.46 4.61
N SER A 262 15.07 -20.11 4.30
CA SER A 262 14.16 -20.90 3.47
C SER A 262 13.75 -20.09 2.25
N ASP A 263 13.50 -20.81 1.16
CA ASP A 263 12.95 -20.25 -0.06
C ASP A 263 11.43 -20.02 0.07
N ARG A 264 10.82 -19.49 -0.98
CA ARG A 264 9.38 -19.18 -1.06
C ARG A 264 8.52 -20.37 -0.60
N PRO A 265 7.61 -20.20 0.38
CA PRO A 265 6.64 -21.22 0.74
C PRO A 265 5.54 -21.30 -0.31
N GLU A 266 4.92 -22.46 -0.49
CA GLU A 266 3.80 -22.64 -1.41
C GLU A 266 2.58 -23.27 -0.71
N PRO A 267 1.34 -22.86 -1.07
CA PRO A 267 1.02 -21.75 -1.97
C PRO A 267 1.30 -20.39 -1.29
N LEU A 268 1.89 -19.42 -2.01
CA LEU A 268 2.04 -18.02 -1.55
C LEU A 268 1.23 -17.09 -2.45
N VAL A 269 0.28 -16.38 -1.86
CA VAL A 269 -0.52 -15.36 -2.55
C VAL A 269 -0.05 -13.95 -2.18
N ASN A 270 -0.49 -12.97 -2.96
CA ASN A 270 -0.33 -11.56 -2.63
C ASN A 270 1.13 -11.14 -2.42
N TRP A 271 2.09 -11.80 -3.07
CA TRP A 271 3.50 -11.42 -3.00
C TRP A 271 4.26 -11.81 -4.26
N ARG A 272 4.65 -10.79 -5.03
CA ARG A 272 5.40 -10.95 -6.28
C ARG A 272 6.91 -10.73 -6.14
N TYR A 273 7.36 -10.24 -4.99
CA TYR A 273 8.75 -9.95 -4.71
C TYR A 273 9.47 -11.20 -4.18
N ASP A 274 10.79 -11.08 -4.00
CA ASP A 274 11.58 -12.12 -3.34
C ASP A 274 10.98 -12.48 -1.97
N ALA A 275 10.80 -13.79 -1.77
CA ALA A 275 10.18 -14.38 -0.59
C ALA A 275 11.17 -15.23 0.22
N LYS A 276 12.48 -15.11 -0.05
CA LYS A 276 13.51 -15.70 0.79
C LYS A 276 13.46 -15.10 2.20
N HIS A 277 13.39 -15.97 3.19
CA HIS A 277 13.08 -15.58 4.56
C HIS A 277 13.83 -16.46 5.58
N LEU A 278 13.91 -15.99 6.82
CA LEU A 278 14.44 -16.78 7.93
C LEU A 278 13.30 -17.58 8.55
N ALA A 279 13.46 -18.88 8.76
CA ALA A 279 12.40 -19.75 9.27
C ALA A 279 12.88 -20.69 10.38
N SER A 280 11.94 -21.08 11.24
CA SER A 280 12.12 -22.19 12.19
C SER A 280 10.79 -22.76 12.66
N GLU A 281 10.81 -24.03 13.03
CA GLU A 281 9.72 -24.78 13.68
C GLU A 281 10.12 -25.18 15.11
N GLU A 282 11.40 -24.96 15.47
CA GLU A 282 11.96 -25.33 16.76
C GLU A 282 11.48 -24.37 17.84
N ALA A 283 10.94 -24.92 18.93
CA ALA A 283 10.62 -24.14 20.10
C ALA A 283 11.91 -23.62 20.75
N GLY A 284 11.91 -22.33 21.13
CA GLY A 284 13.09 -21.66 21.64
C GLY A 284 14.06 -21.17 20.56
N ALA A 285 13.76 -21.37 19.27
CA ALA A 285 14.43 -20.62 18.22
C ALA A 285 14.26 -19.13 18.47
N GLU A 286 15.35 -18.37 18.42
CA GLU A 286 15.34 -16.98 18.82
C GLU A 286 16.20 -16.12 17.91
N PHE A 287 15.90 -14.83 17.91
CA PHE A 287 16.68 -13.80 17.25
C PHE A 287 16.38 -12.45 17.88
N SER A 288 17.26 -11.49 17.63
CA SER A 288 17.09 -10.11 18.04
C SER A 288 17.25 -9.16 16.86
N PHE A 289 16.65 -7.99 16.98
CA PHE A 289 16.91 -6.88 16.08
C PHE A 289 16.78 -5.55 16.81
N GLU A 290 17.40 -4.53 16.25
CA GLU A 290 17.41 -3.18 16.80
C GLU A 290 17.06 -2.19 15.70
N VAL A 291 16.14 -1.29 16.00
CA VAL A 291 15.77 -0.18 15.11
C VAL A 291 15.72 1.11 15.91
N TYR A 292 16.01 2.23 15.24
CA TYR A 292 15.71 3.56 15.76
C TYR A 292 14.47 4.09 15.07
N GLY A 293 13.50 4.55 15.86
CA GLY A 293 12.20 5.03 15.37
C GLY A 293 11.17 5.06 16.49
N ARG A 294 9.92 5.34 16.13
CA ARG A 294 8.77 5.27 17.03
C ARG A 294 8.22 3.87 17.14
N GLY A 295 8.44 3.00 16.16
CA GLY A 295 7.96 1.64 16.22
C GLY A 295 8.85 0.60 15.55
N ALA A 296 8.57 -0.65 15.92
CA ALA A 296 9.30 -1.82 15.48
C ALA A 296 8.32 -2.96 15.20
N GLY A 297 8.59 -3.74 14.17
CA GLY A 297 7.75 -4.87 13.79
C GLY A 297 8.45 -5.87 12.88
N LEU A 298 7.69 -6.84 12.42
CA LEU A 298 8.13 -7.85 11.47
C LEU A 298 7.12 -7.95 10.32
N LEU A 299 7.63 -8.19 9.12
CA LEU A 299 6.82 -8.74 8.04
C LEU A 299 7.04 -10.25 8.04
N LEU A 300 5.96 -10.99 8.27
CA LEU A 300 5.95 -12.44 8.37
C LEU A 300 5.38 -13.06 7.10
N LEU A 301 5.71 -14.34 6.86
CA LEU A 301 4.94 -15.18 5.94
C LEU A 301 4.09 -16.15 6.75
N CYS A 302 2.78 -15.93 6.75
CA CYS A 302 1.84 -16.69 7.57
C CYS A 302 0.98 -17.61 6.71
N GLY A 303 0.87 -18.88 7.11
CA GLY A 303 0.13 -19.94 6.43
C GLY A 303 -0.32 -21.02 7.41
N LEU A 304 -0.77 -22.17 6.89
CA LEU A 304 -1.50 -23.19 7.69
C LEU A 304 -0.71 -23.75 8.88
N ASP A 305 0.62 -23.68 8.83
CA ASP A 305 1.52 -24.18 9.87
C ASP A 305 2.11 -23.07 10.76
N THR A 306 1.58 -21.85 10.68
CA THR A 306 2.09 -20.70 11.44
C THR A 306 1.87 -20.84 12.95
N GLY A 307 2.92 -20.56 13.71
CA GLY A 307 2.92 -20.57 15.16
C GLY A 307 2.71 -19.23 15.82
N ILE A 308 2.54 -19.29 17.14
CA ILE A 308 2.58 -18.13 18.04
C ILE A 308 4.03 -17.95 18.49
N PHE A 309 4.53 -16.72 18.40
CA PHE A 309 5.82 -16.35 18.97
C PHE A 309 5.61 -15.42 20.15
N GLU A 310 6.65 -15.24 20.95
CA GLU A 310 6.69 -14.22 21.99
C GLU A 310 7.83 -13.24 21.71
N PHE A 311 7.67 -12.01 22.20
CA PHE A 311 8.68 -10.98 22.01
C PHE A 311 8.81 -10.09 23.25
N SER A 312 10.02 -9.60 23.48
CA SER A 312 10.35 -8.59 24.49
C SER A 312 10.82 -7.30 23.81
N VAL A 313 10.44 -6.17 24.39
CA VAL A 313 10.86 -4.82 23.94
C VAL A 313 11.76 -4.25 25.01
N ASN A 314 13.00 -3.91 24.68
CA ASN A 314 13.97 -3.33 25.60
C ASN A 314 14.17 -4.12 26.91
N GLY A 315 14.01 -5.45 26.88
CA GLY A 315 14.16 -6.32 28.05
C GLY A 315 12.96 -6.35 28.99
N GLU A 316 11.82 -5.76 28.59
CA GLU A 316 10.53 -5.92 29.28
C GLU A 316 10.03 -7.38 29.23
N GLU A 317 8.93 -7.68 29.94
CA GLU A 317 8.33 -9.01 29.92
C GLU A 317 7.94 -9.45 28.50
N TYR A 318 8.08 -10.74 28.25
CA TYR A 318 7.69 -11.34 26.98
C TYR A 318 6.17 -11.30 26.80
N ARG A 319 5.75 -10.88 25.60
CA ARG A 319 4.35 -10.84 25.18
C ARG A 319 4.15 -11.73 23.99
N GLU A 320 3.05 -12.46 23.98
CA GLU A 320 2.67 -13.30 22.83
C GLU A 320 2.13 -12.48 21.68
N TYR A 321 2.38 -12.98 20.48
CA TYR A 321 1.77 -12.51 19.25
C TYR A 321 1.28 -13.71 18.45
N ASN A 322 -0.03 -13.74 18.17
CA ASN A 322 -0.64 -14.71 17.28
C ASN A 322 -0.87 -14.07 15.90
N PRO A 323 -0.05 -14.38 14.89
CA PRO A 323 -0.24 -13.87 13.53
C PRO A 323 -1.23 -14.72 12.70
N PHE A 324 -1.77 -15.80 13.24
CA PHE A 324 -2.64 -16.73 12.51
C PHE A 324 -4.05 -16.15 12.35
N ASP A 325 -4.56 -16.18 11.12
CA ASP A 325 -5.91 -15.70 10.76
C ASP A 325 -6.65 -16.71 9.89
N GLU A 326 -7.85 -16.36 9.43
CA GLU A 326 -8.66 -17.21 8.55
C GLU A 326 -8.00 -17.50 7.19
N TRP A 327 -7.13 -16.62 6.70
CA TRP A 327 -6.45 -16.77 5.41
C TRP A 327 -5.29 -17.76 5.46
N CYS A 328 -4.68 -17.92 6.63
CA CYS A 328 -3.65 -18.94 6.86
C CYS A 328 -4.14 -20.35 6.50
N LEU A 329 -5.45 -20.60 6.56
CA LEU A 329 -6.05 -21.90 6.18
C LEU A 329 -5.94 -22.22 4.70
N LEU A 330 -5.79 -21.21 3.85
CA LEU A 330 -5.87 -21.34 2.39
C LEU A 330 -4.50 -21.23 1.74
N PHE A 331 -3.65 -20.34 2.26
CA PHE A 331 -2.37 -20.02 1.64
C PHE A 331 -1.42 -19.30 2.59
N ASN A 332 -0.16 -19.19 2.18
CA ASN A 332 0.80 -18.28 2.78
C ASN A 332 0.57 -16.87 2.27
N ARG A 333 0.73 -15.86 3.14
CA ARG A 333 0.63 -14.44 2.78
C ARG A 333 1.57 -13.57 3.63
N PRO A 334 1.97 -12.38 3.15
CA PRO A 334 2.64 -11.39 3.97
C PRO A 334 1.71 -10.89 5.08
N VAL A 335 2.15 -10.92 6.34
CA VAL A 335 1.42 -10.38 7.50
C VAL A 335 2.30 -9.42 8.26
N MET A 336 1.81 -8.21 8.45
CA MET A 336 2.48 -7.15 9.22
C MET A 336 2.20 -7.33 10.71
N ALA A 337 3.26 -7.57 11.49
CA ALA A 337 3.21 -7.65 12.94
C ALA A 337 3.91 -6.44 13.56
N LEU A 338 3.14 -5.43 13.98
CA LEU A 338 3.65 -4.30 14.76
C LEU A 338 3.82 -4.74 16.22
N LEU A 339 5.05 -4.71 16.72
CA LEU A 339 5.42 -5.24 18.03
C LEU A 339 5.56 -4.14 19.09
N ALA A 340 6.02 -2.97 18.67
CA ALA A 340 6.19 -1.81 19.54
C ALA A 340 5.83 -0.52 18.82
N SER A 341 5.22 0.41 19.55
CA SER A 341 5.01 1.80 19.16
C SER A 341 5.21 2.71 20.38
N ARG A 342 5.84 3.87 20.18
CA ARG A 342 6.23 4.86 21.19
C ARG A 342 5.89 6.25 20.65
N GLU A 343 5.61 7.19 21.56
CA GLU A 343 5.30 8.57 21.16
C GLU A 343 6.50 9.29 20.55
N GLN A 344 7.71 8.98 21.04
CA GLN A 344 8.97 9.60 20.62
C GLN A 344 9.88 8.55 19.98
N GLU A 345 10.76 9.02 19.10
CA GLU A 345 11.79 8.17 18.50
C GLU A 345 12.77 7.70 19.58
N VAL A 346 12.97 6.39 19.62
CA VAL A 346 13.89 5.75 20.55
C VAL A 346 14.56 4.55 19.87
N THR A 347 15.66 4.08 20.44
CA THR A 347 16.18 2.75 20.08
C THR A 347 15.27 1.68 20.68
N LEU A 348 14.71 0.84 19.80
CA LEU A 348 13.89 -0.32 20.14
C LEU A 348 14.70 -1.58 19.87
N ARG A 349 15.08 -2.27 20.94
CA ARG A 349 15.66 -3.61 20.88
C ARG A 349 14.55 -4.64 21.07
N ILE A 350 14.34 -5.46 20.06
CA ILE A 350 13.32 -6.51 20.04
C ILE A 350 14.01 -7.86 20.12
N GLN A 351 13.59 -8.69 21.07
CA GLN A 351 13.99 -10.10 21.14
C GLN A 351 12.76 -10.94 20.84
N VAL A 352 12.86 -11.87 19.91
CA VAL A 352 11.76 -12.77 19.50
C VAL A 352 12.16 -14.21 19.80
N ARG A 353 11.22 -14.98 20.36
CA ARG A 353 11.35 -16.42 20.56
C ARG A 353 10.16 -17.15 19.98
N ASN A 354 10.43 -18.20 19.21
CA ASN A 354 9.41 -19.10 18.73
C ASN A 354 8.92 -19.99 19.88
N THR A 355 7.61 -20.25 19.95
CA THR A 355 7.01 -21.05 21.02
C THR A 355 6.48 -22.38 20.49
N THR A 356 6.04 -23.26 21.39
CA THR A 356 5.26 -24.46 21.03
C THR A 356 3.78 -24.17 20.80
N ARG A 357 3.33 -22.93 21.04
CA ARG A 357 1.93 -22.53 20.93
C ARG A 357 1.57 -22.19 19.50
N LYS A 358 0.29 -22.37 19.20
CA LYS A 358 -0.31 -22.14 17.89
C LYS A 358 -1.81 -21.91 18.05
N ASP A 359 -2.43 -21.30 17.04
CA ASP A 359 -3.88 -21.33 16.87
C ASP A 359 -4.36 -22.79 16.77
N GLU A 360 -5.55 -23.09 17.29
CA GLU A 360 -6.11 -24.45 17.29
C GLU A 360 -6.26 -25.03 15.88
N ARG A 361 -6.45 -24.16 14.88
CA ARG A 361 -6.60 -24.51 13.47
C ARG A 361 -5.26 -24.70 12.77
N SER A 362 -4.17 -24.17 13.32
CA SER A 362 -2.83 -24.29 12.75
C SER A 362 -2.34 -25.73 12.86
N ILE A 363 -1.63 -26.23 11.85
CA ILE A 363 -1.03 -27.58 11.85
C ILE A 363 0.39 -27.60 12.40
N GLY A 364 0.99 -26.44 12.69
CA GLY A 364 2.39 -26.31 13.11
C GLY A 364 2.64 -25.07 13.96
N ASN A 365 3.91 -24.84 14.28
CA ASN A 365 4.37 -23.69 15.07
C ASN A 365 5.49 -22.93 14.33
N LYS A 366 5.40 -22.85 13.01
CA LYS A 366 6.44 -22.28 12.16
C LYS A 366 6.44 -20.76 12.23
N LEU A 367 7.61 -20.19 12.47
CA LEU A 367 7.88 -18.77 12.37
C LEU A 367 8.66 -18.49 11.08
N ARG A 368 8.15 -17.58 10.24
CA ARG A 368 8.80 -17.16 8.99
C ARG A 368 8.94 -15.64 8.96
N VAL A 369 10.16 -15.15 9.02
CA VAL A 369 10.48 -13.72 9.08
C VAL A 369 11.03 -13.25 7.74
N LEU A 370 10.24 -12.45 7.03
CA LEU A 370 10.58 -11.94 5.71
C LEU A 370 11.36 -10.62 5.78
N ARG A 371 10.88 -9.65 6.58
CA ARG A 371 11.51 -8.33 6.77
C ARG A 371 11.35 -7.86 8.22
N ILE A 372 12.20 -6.92 8.60
CA ILE A 372 12.03 -6.11 9.81
C ILE A 372 11.30 -4.83 9.41
N LEU A 373 10.37 -4.38 10.24
CA LEU A 373 9.63 -3.13 10.05
C LEU A 373 10.11 -2.11 11.08
N ARG A 374 10.24 -0.86 10.65
CA ARG A 374 10.38 0.29 11.54
C ARG A 374 9.50 1.42 11.03
N HIS A 375 9.17 2.36 11.93
CA HIS A 375 8.57 3.65 11.61
C HIS A 375 8.89 4.68 12.68
#